data_AF-A0A7J5BFJ4-F1
#
_entry.id   AF-A0A7J5BFJ4-F1
#
_cell.length_a   1.000
_cell.length_b   1.000
_cell.length_c   1.000
_cell.angle_alpha   90.00
_cell.angle_beta   90.00
_cell.angle_gamma   90.00
#
_symmetry.space_group_name_H-M   'P 1'
#
loop_
_entity.id
_entity.type
_entity.pdbx_description
1 polymer ?
#
loop_
_entity_poly.entity_id
_entity_poly.type
_entity_poly.pdbx_seq_one_letter_code
_entity_poly.pdbx_strand_id
1 'polypeptide(L)'
;MSEQPNTKEFSKERAAHILELRIHGIANTPPETMLGVPRDEIVSVAGDELGGFWTYKKPAASPTAPEAGDLNTPQPRTDEPGRIRTEAYSWGNMVRSGGSLGSAVVSIFVQIGWLLTLPFAFCNVAYWTRRITRNTDGDREWLSGPGAVRDAAVLVSLVARDGTLATASASFLAVVDAAIAASLTVMIALAGMAIVMAIANAASSKERPLGLLWNILCFFPRAGHPFAPPCYGERAIPELSTRTLDWLDSPEHPEDPDRPNNPSDTERRVVLAAHSMGGVLATATLFAALGQAGGRDEADDAQANASQLERSAPPDTRPDARGRLGLVTFGIQLRAYFSRIFPDVLGPDVLGVPPTRGPQLFSVDPWNRQVLHEFHEDLAGLRITEPRYGPSLREELTSGASSEPQPAWRSLWRRTDYLGFPIYSYRDKDNPIDRGASETDPNGYLWKVATHSGYQFTLQYRVALDEVIETLQP
;
A
#
# COMPACT_ATOMS: atom_id res chain seq x y z
N MET A 1 -8.60 2.52 -55.25
CA MET A 1 -8.42 1.23 -54.55
C MET A 1 -7.35 1.46 -53.49
N SER A 2 -7.77 1.85 -52.28
CA SER A 2 -6.85 2.12 -51.17
C SER A 2 -6.55 0.81 -50.45
N GLU A 3 -5.28 0.44 -50.38
CA GLU A 3 -4.80 -0.66 -49.55
C GLU A 3 -5.18 -0.39 -48.09
N GLN A 4 -5.99 -1.29 -47.53
CA GLN A 4 -6.15 -1.40 -46.09
C GLN A 4 -4.89 -2.05 -45.51
N PRO A 5 -4.34 -1.55 -44.40
CA PRO A 5 -3.21 -2.20 -43.74
C PRO A 5 -3.64 -3.57 -43.21
N ASN A 6 -2.79 -4.57 -43.51
CA ASN A 6 -2.99 -5.99 -43.26
C ASN A 6 -3.10 -6.29 -41.75
N THR A 7 -4.30 -6.68 -41.30
CA THR A 7 -4.64 -7.03 -39.91
C THR A 7 -4.00 -8.32 -39.38
N LYS A 8 -3.09 -8.95 -40.14
CA LYS A 8 -2.41 -10.19 -39.75
C LYS A 8 -1.06 -10.02 -39.03
N GLU A 9 -0.51 -8.81 -38.96
CA GLU A 9 0.79 -8.57 -38.30
C GLU A 9 0.70 -8.30 -36.79
N PHE A 10 -0.52 -8.08 -36.26
CA PHE A 10 -0.75 -7.88 -34.83
C PHE A 10 -0.95 -9.18 -34.01
N SER A 11 -0.86 -10.36 -34.62
CA SER A 11 -1.23 -11.64 -33.98
C SER A 11 -0.04 -12.47 -33.48
N LYS A 12 1.13 -11.87 -33.21
CA LYS A 12 2.32 -12.56 -32.70
C LYS A 12 3.00 -11.88 -31.51
N GLU A 13 2.34 -10.94 -30.83
CA GLU A 13 2.84 -10.50 -29.53
C GLU A 13 2.55 -11.59 -28.50
N ARG A 14 3.63 -12.24 -28.01
CA ARG A 14 3.55 -13.19 -26.90
C ARG A 14 2.82 -12.53 -25.72
N ALA A 15 1.85 -13.22 -25.13
CA ALA A 15 1.18 -12.73 -23.94
C ALA A 15 2.19 -12.67 -22.78
N ALA A 16 2.36 -11.50 -22.16
CA ALA A 16 3.31 -11.33 -21.05
C ALA A 16 2.90 -12.19 -19.85
N HIS A 17 3.79 -13.01 -19.28
CA HIS A 17 3.44 -13.90 -18.16
C HIS A 17 3.55 -13.20 -16.79
N ILE A 18 4.23 -12.05 -16.69
CA ILE A 18 4.37 -11.26 -15.45
C ILE A 18 3.52 -10.00 -15.53
N LEU A 19 2.74 -9.72 -14.49
CA LEU A 19 2.08 -8.44 -14.28
C LEU A 19 2.83 -7.62 -13.23
N GLU A 20 3.34 -6.46 -13.61
CA GLU A 20 3.83 -5.43 -12.68
C GLU A 20 2.68 -4.45 -12.42
N LEU A 21 2.09 -4.51 -11.23
CA LEU A 21 0.99 -3.64 -10.84
C LEU A 21 1.51 -2.50 -9.95
N ARG A 22 1.64 -1.31 -10.54
CA ARG A 22 2.09 -0.09 -9.86
C ARG A 22 0.95 0.53 -9.05
N ILE A 23 1.24 0.91 -7.81
CA ILE A 23 0.29 1.52 -6.87
C ILE A 23 0.94 2.77 -6.28
N HIS A 24 0.30 3.93 -6.47
CA HIS A 24 0.81 5.21 -5.94
C HIS A 24 0.33 5.48 -4.52
N GLY A 25 1.00 6.43 -3.86
CA GLY A 25 0.65 6.92 -2.52
C GLY A 25 -0.36 8.08 -2.50
N ILE A 26 -0.30 8.93 -1.49
CA ILE A 26 -1.32 9.95 -1.22
C ILE A 26 -1.38 11.13 -2.20
N ALA A 27 -0.39 11.26 -3.09
CA ALA A 27 -0.23 12.44 -3.94
C ALA A 27 -1.22 12.51 -5.11
N ASN A 28 -2.16 11.55 -5.23
CA ASN A 28 -3.04 11.40 -6.39
C ASN A 28 -2.22 11.39 -7.69
N THR A 29 -1.17 10.57 -7.69
CA THR A 29 -0.23 10.50 -8.81
C THR A 29 -1.01 10.01 -10.04
N PRO A 30 -1.10 10.80 -11.11
CA PRO A 30 -1.82 10.37 -12.31
C PRO A 30 -1.18 9.11 -12.91
N PRO A 31 -1.96 8.23 -13.55
CA PRO A 31 -1.43 7.01 -14.15
C PRO A 31 -0.30 7.26 -15.16
N GLU A 32 -0.37 8.37 -15.92
CA GLU A 32 0.69 8.80 -16.85
C GLU A 32 2.04 9.04 -16.13
N THR A 33 2.00 9.58 -14.91
CA THR A 33 3.21 9.81 -14.10
C THR A 33 3.73 8.51 -13.49
N MET A 34 2.85 7.58 -13.11
CA MET A 34 3.25 6.25 -12.62
C MET A 34 3.91 5.40 -13.71
N LEU A 35 3.38 5.50 -14.93
CA LEU A 35 3.88 4.77 -16.10
C LEU A 35 5.07 5.49 -16.76
N GLY A 36 5.29 6.78 -16.47
CA GLY A 36 6.42 7.53 -17.00
C GLY A 36 6.28 7.92 -18.47
N VAL A 37 5.05 8.00 -18.97
CA VAL A 37 4.75 8.29 -20.38
C VAL A 37 3.69 9.39 -20.48
N PRO A 38 3.60 10.09 -21.62
CA PRO A 38 2.50 11.02 -21.90
C PRO A 38 1.12 10.36 -21.80
N ARG A 39 0.09 11.17 -21.48
CA ARG A 39 -1.28 10.68 -21.26
C ARG A 39 -1.93 10.09 -22.52
N ASP A 40 -1.50 10.51 -23.71
CA ASP A 40 -1.96 9.96 -24.98
C ASP A 40 -1.33 8.60 -25.31
N GLU A 41 -0.34 8.13 -24.55
CA GLU A 41 0.26 6.80 -24.69
C GLU A 41 -0.34 5.73 -23.78
N ILE A 42 -1.30 6.09 -22.92
CA ILE A 42 -1.93 5.16 -21.98
C ILE A 42 -3.40 4.91 -22.30
N VAL A 43 -3.93 3.79 -21.86
CA VAL A 43 -5.32 3.36 -22.02
C VAL A 43 -5.85 2.76 -20.72
N SER A 44 -7.12 3.00 -20.41
CA SER A 44 -7.80 2.37 -19.28
C SER A 44 -8.10 0.91 -19.61
N VAL A 45 -7.73 0.02 -18.69
CA VAL A 45 -7.96 -1.43 -18.77
C VAL A 45 -9.29 -1.79 -18.10
N ALA A 46 -9.53 -1.23 -16.92
CA ALA A 46 -10.70 -1.50 -16.11
C ALA A 46 -10.91 -0.39 -15.07
N GLY A 47 -12.12 -0.25 -14.54
CA GLY A 47 -12.47 0.71 -13.50
C GLY A 47 -13.39 1.83 -13.98
N ASP A 48 -13.48 2.89 -13.19
CA ASP A 48 -14.36 4.04 -13.40
C ASP A 48 -13.63 5.37 -13.18
N GLU A 49 -14.40 6.47 -13.04
CA GLU A 49 -13.85 7.81 -12.81
C GLU A 49 -13.19 7.99 -11.43
N LEU A 50 -13.51 7.14 -10.46
CA LEU A 50 -13.00 7.22 -9.09
C LEU A 50 -11.73 6.41 -8.90
N GLY A 51 -11.65 5.24 -9.54
CA GLY A 51 -10.41 4.49 -9.64
C GLY A 51 -10.40 3.46 -10.75
N GLY A 52 -9.20 3.17 -11.25
CA GLY A 52 -9.03 2.26 -12.38
C GLY A 52 -7.59 1.91 -12.70
N PHE A 53 -7.48 0.89 -13.54
CA PHE A 53 -6.24 0.31 -14.04
C PHE A 53 -5.90 0.89 -15.41
N TRP A 54 -4.64 1.25 -15.60
CA TRP A 54 -4.15 1.86 -16.82
C TRP A 54 -2.93 1.12 -17.31
N THR A 55 -2.79 0.95 -18.62
CA THR A 55 -1.60 0.36 -19.24
C THR A 55 -1.20 1.15 -20.47
N TYR A 56 -0.10 0.76 -21.10
CA TYR A 56 0.39 1.39 -22.32
C TYR A 56 -0.47 0.98 -23.52
N LYS A 57 -0.69 1.90 -24.46
CA LYS A 57 -1.39 1.61 -25.73
C LYS A 57 -0.62 0.68 -26.65
N LYS A 58 0.72 0.75 -26.59
CA LYS A 58 1.65 -0.09 -27.34
C LYS A 58 2.72 -0.56 -26.37
N PRO A 59 3.13 -1.83 -26.40
CA PRO A 59 4.26 -2.28 -25.60
C PRO A 59 5.55 -1.56 -26.04
N ALA A 60 6.56 -1.53 -25.17
CA ALA A 60 7.85 -0.95 -25.49
C ALA A 60 8.41 -1.61 -26.75
N ALA A 61 8.95 -0.81 -27.68
CA ALA A 61 9.76 -1.38 -28.75
C ALA A 61 10.90 -2.19 -28.11
N SER A 62 11.24 -3.37 -28.68
CA SER A 62 12.33 -4.21 -28.16
C SER A 62 13.53 -3.34 -27.76
N PRO A 63 14.11 -3.55 -26.55
CA PRO A 63 15.13 -2.67 -26.03
C PRO A 63 16.29 -2.62 -27.03
N THR A 64 16.38 -1.53 -27.78
CA THR A 64 17.63 -1.16 -28.42
C THR A 64 18.54 -0.81 -27.25
N ALA A 65 19.68 -1.50 -27.15
CA ALA A 65 20.65 -1.21 -26.10
C ALA A 65 20.84 0.32 -26.04
N PRO A 66 20.75 0.95 -24.85
CA PRO A 66 21.00 2.38 -24.76
C PRO A 66 22.37 2.65 -25.37
N GLU A 67 22.43 3.52 -26.38
CA GLU A 67 23.73 3.94 -26.92
C GLU A 67 24.53 4.49 -25.73
N ALA A 68 25.67 3.85 -25.45
CA ALA A 68 26.50 4.15 -24.30
C ALA A 68 27.00 5.60 -24.40
N GLY A 69 26.29 6.54 -23.77
CA GLY A 69 26.67 7.95 -23.77
C GLY A 69 25.53 8.97 -23.64
N ASP A 70 24.27 8.61 -23.91
CA ASP A 70 23.18 9.58 -23.76
C ASP A 70 22.55 9.56 -22.35
N LEU A 71 23.04 10.45 -21.50
CA LEU A 71 22.49 10.71 -20.16
C LEU A 71 21.05 11.28 -20.20
N ASN A 72 20.51 11.62 -21.38
CA ASN A 72 19.16 12.17 -21.54
C ASN A 72 18.13 11.15 -22.03
N THR A 73 18.50 9.88 -22.26
CA THR A 73 17.51 8.86 -22.60
C THR A 73 16.69 8.52 -21.34
N PRO A 74 15.36 8.78 -21.29
CA PRO A 74 14.52 8.34 -20.18
C PRO A 74 14.72 6.85 -19.97
N GLN A 75 14.87 6.39 -18.71
CA GLN A 75 15.06 4.96 -18.48
C GLN A 75 13.94 4.17 -19.18
N PRO A 76 14.28 3.06 -19.87
CA PRO A 76 13.30 2.32 -20.67
C PRO A 76 12.14 1.88 -19.77
N ARG A 77 10.94 1.94 -20.33
CA ARG A 77 9.75 1.37 -19.70
C ARG A 77 10.06 -0.08 -19.26
N THR A 78 9.47 -0.49 -18.15
CA THR A 78 9.68 -1.84 -17.59
C THR A 78 8.86 -2.91 -18.28
N ASP A 79 7.88 -2.53 -19.11
CA ASP A 79 7.16 -3.51 -19.90
C ASP A 79 8.08 -4.08 -20.97
N GLU A 80 8.10 -5.40 -21.01
CA GLU A 80 8.94 -6.17 -21.92
C GLU A 80 8.00 -7.06 -22.73
N PRO A 81 7.92 -6.88 -24.07
CA PRO A 81 7.02 -7.66 -24.91
C PRO A 81 7.17 -9.16 -24.66
N GLY A 82 6.07 -9.84 -24.32
CA GLY A 82 6.08 -11.27 -24.02
C GLY A 82 6.61 -11.68 -22.64
N ARG A 83 7.09 -10.74 -21.82
CA ARG A 83 7.59 -11.02 -20.46
C ARG A 83 6.82 -10.25 -19.39
N ILE A 84 6.87 -8.91 -19.42
CA ILE A 84 6.29 -8.04 -18.38
C ILE A 84 5.21 -7.15 -18.96
N ARG A 85 4.02 -7.20 -18.40
CA ARG A 85 2.95 -6.21 -18.59
C ARG A 85 2.90 -5.29 -17.39
N THR A 86 3.09 -3.99 -17.60
CA THR A 86 2.95 -3.00 -16.52
C THR A 86 1.57 -2.36 -16.54
N GLU A 87 0.93 -2.32 -15.38
CA GLU A 87 -0.31 -1.59 -15.14
C GLU A 87 -0.14 -0.62 -13.98
N ALA A 88 -0.84 0.52 -14.03
CA ALA A 88 -0.92 1.49 -12.96
C ALA A 88 -2.34 1.52 -12.39
N TYR A 89 -2.48 1.29 -11.10
CA TYR A 89 -3.73 1.47 -10.38
C TYR A 89 -3.81 2.88 -9.80
N SER A 90 -4.77 3.66 -10.30
CA SER A 90 -5.04 5.02 -9.85
C SER A 90 -6.33 5.07 -9.03
N TRP A 91 -6.23 5.48 -7.76
CA TRP A 91 -7.37 5.55 -6.82
C TRP A 91 -7.61 6.95 -6.23
N GLY A 92 -6.81 7.97 -6.60
CA GLY A 92 -6.82 9.22 -5.84
C GLY A 92 -8.06 10.10 -6.05
N ASN A 93 -8.94 9.77 -7.01
CA ASN A 93 -10.27 10.38 -7.12
C ASN A 93 -11.25 9.85 -6.06
N MET A 94 -11.03 8.67 -5.47
CA MET A 94 -11.86 8.10 -4.38
C MET A 94 -11.82 8.96 -3.10
N VAL A 95 -10.70 9.65 -2.85
CA VAL A 95 -10.53 10.49 -1.65
C VAL A 95 -11.06 11.91 -1.86
N ARG A 96 -11.29 12.30 -3.13
CA ARG A 96 -11.76 13.64 -3.50
C ARG A 96 -13.24 13.71 -3.83
N SER A 97 -13.93 12.60 -4.05
CA SER A 97 -15.33 12.53 -4.51
C SER A 97 -16.36 12.89 -3.42
N GLY A 98 -16.07 13.92 -2.62
CA GLY A 98 -17.04 14.68 -1.86
C GLY A 98 -17.49 15.98 -2.54
N GLY A 99 -16.87 16.43 -3.65
CA GLY A 99 -17.34 17.65 -4.31
C GLY A 99 -16.55 18.07 -5.56
N SER A 100 -16.96 17.57 -6.73
CA SER A 100 -16.75 18.26 -8.02
C SER A 100 -18.02 19.02 -8.46
N LEU A 101 -18.96 19.24 -7.55
CA LEU A 101 -20.19 19.99 -7.83
C LEU A 101 -19.99 21.48 -7.54
N GLY A 102 -19.89 22.23 -8.64
CA GLY A 102 -20.31 23.62 -8.83
C GLY A 102 -20.34 24.57 -7.63
N SER A 103 -19.57 25.66 -7.76
CA SER A 103 -19.45 26.83 -6.85
C SER A 103 -18.55 26.62 -5.62
N ALA A 104 -17.73 27.64 -5.34
CA ALA A 104 -16.87 27.67 -4.15
C ALA A 104 -17.67 27.50 -2.84
N VAL A 105 -18.95 27.91 -2.84
CA VAL A 105 -19.87 27.80 -1.71
C VAL A 105 -20.20 26.34 -1.38
N VAL A 106 -20.54 25.51 -2.38
CA VAL A 106 -20.80 24.08 -2.17
C VAL A 106 -19.55 23.35 -1.68
N SER A 107 -18.38 23.71 -2.22
CA SER A 107 -17.10 23.15 -1.76
C SER A 107 -16.82 23.45 -0.29
N ILE A 108 -17.19 24.65 0.21
CA ILE A 108 -17.07 25.01 1.63
C ILE A 108 -18.01 24.18 2.50
N PHE A 109 -19.28 24.00 2.12
CA PHE A 109 -20.22 23.17 2.88
C PHE A 109 -19.79 21.70 2.94
N VAL A 110 -19.27 21.16 1.84
CA VAL A 110 -18.66 19.83 1.78
C VAL A 110 -17.47 19.74 2.74
N GLN A 111 -16.56 20.73 2.72
CA GLN A 111 -15.41 20.77 3.62
C GLN A 111 -15.83 20.86 5.10
N ILE A 112 -16.85 21.65 5.43
CA ILE A 112 -17.43 21.71 6.78
C ILE A 112 -18.04 20.35 7.16
N GLY A 113 -18.77 19.70 6.25
CA GLY A 113 -19.27 18.34 6.45
C GLY A 113 -18.16 17.35 6.78
N TRP A 114 -17.03 17.41 6.07
CA TRP A 114 -15.86 16.59 6.37
C TRP A 114 -15.24 16.91 7.74
N LEU A 115 -15.15 18.18 8.12
CA LEU A 115 -14.69 18.60 9.45
C LEU A 115 -15.57 18.03 10.56
N LEU A 116 -16.89 17.95 10.35
CA LEU A 116 -17.82 17.33 11.30
C LEU A 116 -17.58 15.81 11.47
N THR A 117 -17.01 15.14 10.45
CA THR A 117 -16.66 13.72 10.55
C THR A 117 -15.32 13.44 11.23
N LEU A 118 -14.48 14.47 11.44
CA LEU A 118 -13.14 14.27 12.01
C LEU A 118 -13.13 13.56 13.36
N PRO A 119 -13.97 13.90 14.36
CA PRO A 119 -13.98 13.17 15.63
C PRO A 119 -14.22 11.67 15.45
N PHE A 120 -15.15 11.31 14.56
CA PHE A 120 -15.47 9.91 14.26
C PHE A 120 -14.36 9.21 13.49
N ALA A 121 -13.69 9.94 12.59
CA ALA A 121 -12.50 9.46 11.88
C ALA A 121 -11.37 9.14 12.86
N PHE A 122 -11.12 10.03 13.84
CA PHE A 122 -10.16 9.78 14.90
C PHE A 122 -10.55 8.60 15.78
N CYS A 123 -11.83 8.46 16.17
CA CYS A 123 -12.30 7.27 16.88
C CYS A 123 -12.07 5.99 16.07
N ASN A 124 -12.28 6.04 14.75
CA ASN A 124 -12.04 4.91 13.86
C ASN A 124 -10.55 4.54 13.82
N VAL A 125 -9.66 5.51 13.58
CA VAL A 125 -8.22 5.25 13.58
C VAL A 125 -7.75 4.76 14.94
N ALA A 126 -8.24 5.33 16.04
CA ALA A 126 -7.92 4.89 17.41
C ALA A 126 -8.24 3.42 17.63
N TYR A 127 -9.39 2.96 17.13
CA TYR A 127 -9.77 1.55 17.16
C TYR A 127 -8.71 0.67 16.49
N TRP A 128 -8.20 1.08 15.32
CA TRP A 128 -7.19 0.33 14.57
C TRP A 128 -5.78 0.43 15.18
N THR A 129 -5.52 1.38 16.07
CA THR A 129 -4.23 1.46 16.80
C THR A 129 -4.10 0.49 17.97
N ARG A 130 -5.17 -0.25 18.31
CA ARG A 130 -5.16 -1.16 19.46
C ARG A 130 -4.23 -2.36 19.23
N ARG A 131 -3.66 -2.86 20.33
CA ARG A 131 -3.12 -4.22 20.44
C ARG A 131 -4.15 -5.11 21.12
N ILE A 132 -4.55 -6.18 20.47
CA ILE A 132 -5.38 -7.25 21.00
C ILE A 132 -4.43 -8.21 21.71
N THR A 133 -4.39 -8.14 23.04
CA THR A 133 -3.65 -9.08 23.89
C THR A 133 -4.42 -10.38 24.03
N ARG A 134 -3.77 -11.54 23.82
CA ARG A 134 -4.34 -12.84 24.23
C ARG A 134 -4.18 -12.98 25.73
N ASN A 135 -5.11 -13.69 26.38
CA ASN A 135 -5.15 -13.91 27.83
C ASN A 135 -3.94 -14.73 28.38
N THR A 136 -3.00 -15.11 27.51
CA THR A 136 -1.80 -15.91 27.79
C THR A 136 -0.54 -15.08 27.98
N ASP A 137 -0.55 -13.79 27.62
CA ASP A 137 0.63 -12.92 27.73
C ASP A 137 0.68 -12.34 29.16
N GLY A 138 1.42 -13.03 30.05
CA GLY A 138 1.62 -12.65 31.45
C GLY A 138 2.50 -11.40 31.66
N ASP A 139 3.08 -10.85 30.61
CA ASP A 139 3.96 -9.69 30.70
C ASP A 139 3.19 -8.39 30.50
N ARG A 140 2.90 -7.75 31.64
CA ARG A 140 2.32 -6.40 31.77
C ARG A 140 3.31 -5.29 31.40
N GLU A 141 4.07 -5.42 30.32
CA GLU A 141 4.81 -4.28 29.78
C GLU A 141 3.90 -3.49 28.84
N TRP A 142 3.23 -2.52 29.43
CA TRP A 142 2.47 -1.47 28.76
C TRP A 142 3.46 -0.56 27.99
N LEU A 143 3.88 -1.02 26.80
CA LEU A 143 4.73 -0.25 25.89
C LEU A 143 3.93 0.94 25.36
N SER A 144 4.39 2.13 25.76
CA SER A 144 3.70 3.40 25.64
C SER A 144 3.41 3.77 24.17
N GLY A 145 2.13 3.87 23.82
CA GLY A 145 1.58 4.35 22.54
C GLY A 145 0.04 4.35 22.56
N PRO A 146 -0.63 5.12 21.68
CA PRO A 146 -1.52 6.25 22.00
C PRO A 146 -2.76 5.89 22.85
N GLY A 147 -2.56 5.61 24.14
CA GLY A 147 -3.66 5.47 25.11
C GLY A 147 -4.59 6.68 25.16
N ALA A 148 -4.08 7.89 24.91
CA ALA A 148 -4.87 9.12 24.92
C ALA A 148 -5.98 9.20 23.86
N VAL A 149 -5.80 8.59 22.68
CA VAL A 149 -6.84 8.60 21.62
C VAL A 149 -7.90 7.55 21.91
N ARG A 150 -7.51 6.40 22.49
CA ARG A 150 -8.45 5.41 23.01
C ARG A 150 -9.23 5.96 24.21
N ASP A 151 -8.57 6.65 25.15
CA ASP A 151 -9.22 7.24 26.32
C ASP A 151 -10.17 8.36 25.89
N ALA A 152 -9.78 9.19 24.91
CA ALA A 152 -10.67 10.18 24.31
C ALA A 152 -11.83 9.55 23.51
N ALA A 153 -11.59 8.49 22.74
CA ALA A 153 -12.62 7.80 21.94
C ALA A 153 -13.58 6.96 22.81
N VAL A 154 -13.08 6.35 23.89
CA VAL A 154 -13.88 5.67 24.92
C VAL A 154 -14.68 6.70 25.70
N LEU A 155 -14.10 7.85 26.07
CA LEU A 155 -14.82 8.95 26.71
C LEU A 155 -15.95 9.47 25.79
N VAL A 156 -15.66 9.70 24.50
CA VAL A 156 -16.66 10.14 23.51
C VAL A 156 -17.72 9.06 23.24
N SER A 157 -17.34 7.77 23.20
CA SER A 157 -18.29 6.67 22.97
C SER A 157 -19.15 6.37 24.21
N LEU A 158 -18.61 6.49 25.42
CA LEU A 158 -19.40 6.38 26.67
C LEU A 158 -20.40 7.53 26.78
N VAL A 159 -20.03 8.73 26.31
CA VAL A 159 -20.93 9.88 26.20
C VAL A 159 -22.02 9.66 25.13
N ALA A 160 -21.69 9.01 24.00
CA ALA A 160 -22.61 8.83 22.89
C ALA A 160 -23.53 7.60 23.02
N ARG A 161 -23.15 6.59 23.82
CA ARG A 161 -23.83 5.28 23.83
C ARG A 161 -24.82 5.09 24.99
N ASP A 162 -24.73 5.86 26.08
CA ASP A 162 -25.65 5.72 27.20
C ASP A 162 -26.45 7.01 27.48
N GLY A 163 -27.65 7.09 26.88
CA GLY A 163 -28.79 7.82 27.45
C GLY A 163 -29.38 7.15 28.70
N THR A 164 -28.60 6.30 29.39
CA THR A 164 -29.06 5.40 30.46
C THR A 164 -28.09 5.36 31.64
N LEU A 165 -27.68 6.52 32.15
CA LEU A 165 -27.26 6.65 33.54
C LEU A 165 -28.13 7.71 34.21
N ALA A 166 -29.36 7.32 34.53
CA ALA A 166 -30.28 8.08 35.37
C ALA A 166 -29.82 8.19 36.86
N THR A 167 -28.53 8.05 37.13
CA THR A 167 -27.89 8.35 38.42
C THR A 167 -26.48 8.94 38.27
N ALA A 168 -26.19 9.65 37.18
CA ALA A 168 -25.07 10.57 37.18
C ALA A 168 -25.43 11.81 38.01
N SER A 169 -24.62 12.13 39.03
CA SER A 169 -24.80 13.39 39.77
C SER A 169 -24.77 14.57 38.78
N ALA A 170 -25.52 15.65 39.05
CA ALA A 170 -25.51 16.85 38.22
C ALA A 170 -24.08 17.37 37.95
N SER A 171 -23.15 17.13 38.88
CA SER A 171 -21.73 17.43 38.75
C SER A 171 -21.01 16.59 37.69
N PHE A 172 -21.35 15.32 37.51
CA PHE A 172 -20.77 14.46 36.46
C PHE A 172 -21.23 14.89 35.07
N LEU A 173 -22.53 15.16 34.90
CA LEU A 173 -23.08 15.68 33.64
C LEU A 173 -22.49 17.06 33.31
N ALA A 174 -22.33 17.94 34.30
CA ALA A 174 -21.69 19.24 34.09
C ALA A 174 -20.21 19.14 33.67
N VAL A 175 -19.45 18.18 34.22
CA VAL A 175 -18.05 17.93 33.82
C VAL A 175 -17.98 17.35 32.41
N VAL A 176 -18.90 16.45 32.06
CA VAL A 176 -19.02 15.89 30.71
C VAL A 176 -19.42 16.98 29.70
N ASP A 177 -20.44 17.79 30.00
CA ASP A 177 -20.86 18.91 29.15
C ASP A 177 -19.75 19.95 28.98
N ALA A 178 -19.02 20.27 30.05
CA ALA A 178 -17.86 21.16 29.97
C ALA A 178 -16.72 20.56 29.12
N ALA A 179 -16.48 19.25 29.22
CA ALA A 179 -15.46 18.56 28.42
C ALA A 179 -15.86 18.48 26.93
N ILE A 180 -17.14 18.21 26.64
CA ILE A 180 -17.68 18.24 25.27
C ILE A 180 -17.62 19.65 24.71
N ALA A 181 -18.05 20.66 25.47
CA ALA A 181 -18.01 22.07 25.05
C ALA A 181 -16.57 22.56 24.83
N ALA A 182 -15.63 22.19 25.70
CA ALA A 182 -14.21 22.49 25.53
C ALA A 182 -13.64 21.79 24.30
N SER A 183 -13.97 20.51 24.09
CA SER A 183 -13.54 19.74 22.92
C SER A 183 -14.11 20.33 21.63
N LEU A 184 -15.40 20.69 21.60
CA LEU A 184 -16.05 21.37 20.48
C LEU A 184 -15.42 22.74 20.22
N THR A 185 -15.10 23.51 21.26
CA THR A 185 -14.46 24.82 21.13
C THR A 185 -13.06 24.69 20.54
N VAL A 186 -12.27 23.72 21.01
CA VAL A 186 -10.94 23.41 20.45
C VAL A 186 -11.09 22.94 19.01
N MET A 187 -12.05 22.07 18.70
CA MET A 187 -12.30 21.59 17.33
C MET A 187 -12.75 22.73 16.39
N ILE A 188 -13.59 23.65 16.85
CA ILE A 188 -14.01 24.84 16.10
C ILE A 188 -12.82 25.79 15.88
N ALA A 189 -11.99 26.00 16.90
CA ALA A 189 -10.80 26.82 16.78
C ALA A 189 -9.77 26.20 15.81
N LEU A 190 -9.57 24.88 15.87
CA LEU A 190 -8.72 24.13 14.95
C LEU A 190 -9.29 24.12 13.52
N ALA A 191 -10.61 23.98 13.37
CA ALA A 191 -11.30 24.10 12.09
C ALA A 191 -11.15 25.50 11.49
N GLY A 192 -11.35 26.55 12.30
CA GLY A 192 -11.13 27.93 11.90
C GLY A 192 -9.68 28.19 11.48
N MET A 193 -8.71 27.68 12.26
CA MET A 193 -7.30 27.75 11.91
C MET A 193 -6.99 26.98 10.62
N ALA A 194 -7.54 25.79 10.44
CA ALA A 194 -7.36 24.99 9.23
C ALA A 194 -7.96 25.69 7.99
N ILE A 195 -9.10 26.37 8.13
CA ILE A 195 -9.71 27.19 7.07
C ILE A 195 -8.81 28.39 6.74
N VAL A 196 -8.32 29.13 7.74
CA VAL A 196 -7.38 30.24 7.55
C VAL A 196 -6.11 29.76 6.86
N MET A 197 -5.55 28.62 7.30
CA MET A 197 -4.39 27.99 6.70
C MET A 197 -4.68 27.50 5.28
N ALA A 198 -5.87 26.96 4.99
CA ALA A 198 -6.27 26.52 3.65
C ALA A 198 -6.44 27.70 2.69
N ILE A 199 -7.01 28.82 3.16
CA ILE A 199 -7.14 30.08 2.40
C ILE A 199 -5.74 30.68 2.16
N ALA A 200 -4.89 30.71 3.19
CA ALA A 200 -3.50 31.17 3.06
C ALA A 200 -2.68 30.27 2.14
N ASN A 201 -2.90 28.94 2.15
CA ASN A 201 -2.25 27.99 1.26
C ASN A 201 -2.82 27.99 -0.16
N ALA A 202 -4.06 28.43 -0.39
CA ALA A 202 -4.58 28.61 -1.74
C ALA A 202 -3.74 29.62 -2.55
N ALA A 203 -2.93 30.44 -1.88
CA ALA A 203 -1.98 31.36 -2.48
C ALA A 203 -0.55 30.79 -2.70
N SER A 204 -0.23 29.57 -2.26
CA SER A 204 1.12 28.98 -2.39
C SER A 204 1.06 27.51 -2.84
N SER A 205 1.64 27.23 -4.00
CA SER A 205 1.64 25.95 -4.73
C SER A 205 2.58 24.87 -4.13
N LYS A 206 2.53 24.64 -2.82
CA LYS A 206 3.24 23.53 -2.17
C LYS A 206 2.26 22.57 -1.46
N GLU A 207 2.58 21.29 -1.55
CA GLU A 207 1.75 20.13 -1.24
C GLU A 207 1.00 20.19 0.09
N ARG A 208 -0.21 19.61 0.13
CA ARG A 208 -1.21 19.78 1.19
C ARG A 208 -0.96 18.82 2.37
N PRO A 209 -0.49 19.28 3.55
CA PRO A 209 -0.28 18.42 4.72
C PRO A 209 -1.59 17.79 5.22
N LEU A 210 -2.70 18.50 5.08
CA LEU A 210 -4.05 18.05 5.44
C LEU A 210 -4.53 16.87 4.58
N GLY A 211 -4.05 16.77 3.33
CA GLY A 211 -4.39 15.65 2.45
C GLY A 211 -3.82 14.33 2.96
N LEU A 212 -2.59 14.34 3.50
CA LEU A 212 -1.96 13.16 4.09
C LEU A 212 -2.76 12.65 5.30
N LEU A 213 -3.08 13.55 6.23
CA LEU A 213 -3.88 13.20 7.40
C LEU A 213 -5.24 12.62 6.98
N TRP A 214 -5.90 13.25 6.02
CA TRP A 214 -7.19 12.80 5.53
C TRP A 214 -7.14 11.41 4.88
N ASN A 215 -6.10 11.11 4.10
CA ASN A 215 -5.89 9.78 3.54
C ASN A 215 -5.75 8.71 4.64
N ILE A 216 -4.97 8.98 5.68
CA ILE A 216 -4.81 8.03 6.81
C ILE A 216 -6.16 7.81 7.52
N LEU A 217 -6.92 8.89 7.74
CA LEU A 217 -8.24 8.83 8.38
C LEU A 217 -9.27 8.02 7.57
N CYS A 218 -9.18 8.07 6.24
CA CYS A 218 -10.08 7.37 5.31
C CYS A 218 -9.50 6.07 4.75
N PHE A 219 -8.40 5.55 5.29
CA PHE A 219 -7.84 4.29 4.82
C PHE A 219 -8.61 3.09 5.37
N PHE A 220 -8.79 3.05 6.69
CA PHE A 220 -9.31 1.88 7.37
C PHE A 220 -10.84 1.77 7.31
N PRO A 221 -11.39 0.54 7.22
CA PRO A 221 -12.83 0.29 7.34
C PRO A 221 -13.44 0.90 8.59
N ARG A 222 -14.74 1.18 8.52
CA ARG A 222 -15.51 1.75 9.65
C ARG A 222 -15.76 0.70 10.72
N ALA A 223 -14.82 0.56 11.65
CA ALA A 223 -14.91 -0.39 12.76
C ALA A 223 -15.01 0.29 14.13
N GLY A 224 -14.44 1.49 14.28
CA GLY A 224 -14.48 2.25 15.54
C GLY A 224 -15.71 3.16 15.67
N HIS A 225 -16.28 3.65 14.57
CA HIS A 225 -17.47 4.51 14.61
C HIS A 225 -18.28 4.50 13.30
N PRO A 226 -19.63 4.40 13.34
CA PRO A 226 -20.46 4.33 12.13
C PRO A 226 -20.44 5.60 11.27
N PHE A 227 -20.26 6.77 11.91
CA PHE A 227 -20.13 8.08 11.22
C PHE A 227 -18.69 8.42 10.81
N ALA A 228 -17.74 7.49 10.92
CA ALA A 228 -16.44 7.68 10.32
C ALA A 228 -16.57 7.90 8.80
N PRO A 229 -15.66 8.63 8.16
CA PRO A 229 -15.73 8.88 6.73
C PRO A 229 -15.72 7.55 5.93
N PRO A 230 -16.26 7.53 4.70
CA PRO A 230 -16.08 6.39 3.80
C PRO A 230 -14.61 6.09 3.63
N CYS A 231 -14.25 4.81 3.66
CA CYS A 231 -12.86 4.42 3.45
C CYS A 231 -12.63 3.96 2.01
N TYR A 232 -11.51 4.35 1.42
CA TYR A 232 -11.17 3.91 0.06
C TYR A 232 -10.63 2.47 0.06
N GLY A 233 -10.12 1.97 1.20
CA GLY A 233 -9.62 0.60 1.34
C GLY A 233 -10.68 -0.48 1.05
N GLU A 234 -11.94 -0.24 1.45
CA GLU A 234 -13.10 -1.12 1.19
C GLU A 234 -13.36 -1.32 -0.31
N ARG A 235 -12.83 -0.45 -1.17
CA ARG A 235 -12.95 -0.53 -2.62
C ARG A 235 -11.63 -0.92 -3.29
N ALA A 236 -10.55 -0.22 -2.95
CA ALA A 236 -9.26 -0.39 -3.58
C ALA A 236 -8.64 -1.77 -3.34
N ILE A 237 -8.77 -2.32 -2.13
CA ILE A 237 -8.19 -3.62 -1.80
C ILE A 237 -8.89 -4.75 -2.60
N PRO A 238 -10.23 -4.85 -2.63
CA PRO A 238 -10.93 -5.81 -3.49
C PRO A 238 -10.60 -5.67 -4.97
N GLU A 239 -10.59 -4.45 -5.53
CA GLU A 239 -10.26 -4.23 -6.94
C GLU A 239 -8.84 -4.74 -7.27
N LEU A 240 -7.86 -4.41 -6.43
CA LEU A 240 -6.47 -4.87 -6.57
C LEU A 240 -6.35 -6.40 -6.40
N SER A 241 -7.04 -6.99 -5.42
CA SER A 241 -6.97 -8.45 -5.19
C SER A 241 -7.64 -9.22 -6.32
N THR A 242 -8.79 -8.77 -6.80
CA THR A 242 -9.48 -9.38 -7.95
C THR A 242 -8.61 -9.28 -9.20
N ARG A 243 -8.05 -8.10 -9.51
CA ARG A 243 -7.15 -7.95 -10.66
C ARG A 243 -5.93 -8.87 -10.59
N THR A 244 -5.40 -9.07 -9.39
CA THR A 244 -4.27 -9.97 -9.10
C THR A 244 -4.65 -11.42 -9.35
N LEU A 245 -5.75 -11.89 -8.76
CA LEU A 245 -6.23 -13.27 -8.91
C LEU A 245 -6.67 -13.57 -10.35
N ASP A 246 -7.40 -12.65 -10.98
CA ASP A 246 -7.82 -12.78 -12.38
C ASP A 246 -6.62 -12.93 -13.32
N TRP A 247 -5.50 -12.23 -13.05
CA TRP A 247 -4.27 -12.39 -13.82
C TRP A 247 -3.65 -13.77 -13.60
N LEU A 248 -3.63 -14.26 -12.35
CA LEU A 248 -3.08 -15.57 -12.01
C LEU A 248 -3.89 -16.72 -12.62
N ASP A 249 -5.21 -16.56 -12.76
CA ASP A 249 -6.15 -17.50 -13.39
C ASP A 249 -6.19 -17.41 -14.92
N SER A 250 -5.78 -16.27 -15.49
CA SER A 250 -5.91 -16.02 -16.93
C SER A 250 -5.08 -17.04 -17.71
N PRO A 251 -5.71 -17.89 -18.57
CA PRO A 251 -4.98 -18.86 -19.35
C PRO A 251 -3.93 -18.16 -20.21
N GLU A 252 -2.75 -18.76 -20.34
CA GLU A 252 -1.85 -18.41 -21.43
C GLU A 252 -2.59 -18.69 -22.75
N HIS A 253 -2.46 -17.79 -23.73
CA HIS A 253 -3.19 -17.91 -25.01
C HIS A 253 -2.99 -19.30 -25.65
N PRO A 254 -3.95 -19.77 -26.46
CA PRO A 254 -4.02 -21.15 -26.93
C PRO A 254 -2.74 -21.52 -27.68
N GLU A 255 -2.07 -22.55 -27.17
CA GLU A 255 -1.07 -23.41 -27.80
C GLU A 255 -0.33 -22.78 -29.00
N ASP A 256 0.82 -22.15 -28.74
CA ASP A 256 1.88 -22.05 -29.75
C ASP A 256 2.51 -23.46 -29.88
N PRO A 257 2.22 -24.23 -30.95
CA PRO A 257 2.67 -25.62 -31.07
C PRO A 257 4.19 -25.76 -31.16
N ASP A 258 4.92 -24.65 -31.37
CA ASP A 258 6.37 -24.61 -31.45
C ASP A 258 7.05 -24.21 -30.12
N ARG A 259 6.30 -24.04 -29.02
CA ARG A 259 6.89 -23.68 -27.72
C ARG A 259 7.63 -24.87 -27.09
N PRO A 260 8.89 -24.70 -26.62
CA PRO A 260 9.49 -25.71 -25.75
C PRO A 260 8.66 -25.82 -24.47
N ASN A 261 8.12 -27.02 -24.21
CA ASN A 261 7.38 -27.38 -23.00
C ASN A 261 8.31 -27.37 -21.77
N ASN A 262 8.71 -26.19 -21.31
CA ASN A 262 9.23 -26.05 -19.96
C ASN A 262 8.10 -25.53 -19.06
N PRO A 263 7.59 -26.33 -18.11
CA PRO A 263 6.52 -25.94 -17.20
C PRO A 263 6.83 -24.65 -16.41
N SER A 264 8.12 -24.37 -16.20
CA SER A 264 8.63 -23.18 -15.49
C SER A 264 8.60 -21.88 -16.32
N ASP A 265 8.00 -21.88 -17.51
CA ASP A 265 7.89 -20.69 -18.34
C ASP A 265 6.41 -20.28 -18.51
N THR A 266 5.49 -21.01 -17.86
CA THR A 266 4.06 -21.02 -18.18
C THR A 266 3.14 -20.53 -17.07
N GLU A 267 3.66 -20.19 -15.89
CA GLU A 267 2.80 -19.68 -14.81
C GLU A 267 2.79 -18.15 -14.74
N ARG A 268 1.57 -17.61 -14.72
CA ARG A 268 1.32 -16.18 -14.52
C ARG A 268 1.85 -15.76 -13.16
N ARG A 269 2.55 -14.63 -13.10
CA ARG A 269 3.09 -14.07 -11.85
C ARG A 269 2.68 -12.61 -11.70
N VAL A 270 2.59 -12.14 -10.46
CA VAL A 270 2.24 -10.73 -10.17
C VAL A 270 3.25 -10.13 -9.21
N VAL A 271 3.76 -8.95 -9.55
CA VAL A 271 4.57 -8.11 -8.67
C VAL A 271 3.81 -6.82 -8.39
N LEU A 272 3.48 -6.58 -7.11
CA LEU A 272 2.93 -5.29 -6.69
C LEU A 272 4.07 -4.30 -6.46
N ALA A 273 4.08 -3.19 -7.20
CA ALA A 273 5.09 -2.15 -7.10
C ALA A 273 4.49 -0.90 -6.45
N ALA A 274 4.82 -0.65 -5.19
CA ALA A 274 4.05 0.27 -4.35
C ALA A 274 4.89 1.42 -3.79
N HIS A 275 4.41 2.65 -4.03
CA HIS A 275 5.03 3.87 -3.55
C HIS A 275 4.34 4.42 -2.31
N SER A 276 5.10 4.81 -1.28
CA SER A 276 4.56 5.53 -0.12
C SER A 276 3.37 4.79 0.50
N MET A 277 2.25 5.46 0.78
CA MET A 277 1.04 4.81 1.32
C MET A 277 0.48 3.70 0.41
N GLY A 278 0.82 3.68 -0.87
CA GLY A 278 0.44 2.61 -1.79
C GLY A 278 0.91 1.23 -1.34
N GLY A 279 1.99 1.11 -0.56
CA GLY A 279 2.40 -0.21 -0.07
C GLY A 279 1.59 -0.69 1.13
N VAL A 280 0.81 0.17 1.80
CA VAL A 280 -0.21 -0.28 2.74
C VAL A 280 -1.34 -0.99 1.98
N LEU A 281 -1.77 -0.41 0.85
CA LEU A 281 -2.73 -1.06 -0.05
C LEU A 281 -2.15 -2.38 -0.59
N ALA A 282 -0.92 -2.37 -1.09
CA ALA A 282 -0.28 -3.58 -1.60
C ALA A 282 -0.18 -4.69 -0.55
N THR A 283 0.20 -4.35 0.70
CA THR A 283 0.27 -5.32 1.80
C THR A 283 -1.10 -5.93 2.09
N ALA A 284 -2.14 -5.11 2.18
CA ALA A 284 -3.51 -5.59 2.42
C ALA A 284 -4.03 -6.43 1.24
N THR A 285 -3.71 -6.04 0.01
CA THR A 285 -4.03 -6.81 -1.21
C THR A 285 -3.35 -8.18 -1.19
N LEU A 286 -2.08 -8.29 -0.80
CA LEU A 286 -1.37 -9.56 -0.71
C LEU A 286 -2.04 -10.48 0.31
N PHE A 287 -2.31 -10.00 1.53
CA PHE A 287 -3.02 -10.81 2.53
C PHE A 287 -4.42 -11.20 2.07
N ALA A 288 -5.14 -10.32 1.37
CA ALA A 288 -6.46 -10.66 0.82
C ALA A 288 -6.37 -11.74 -0.27
N ALA A 289 -5.41 -11.64 -1.19
CA ALA A 289 -5.22 -12.62 -2.26
C ALA A 289 -4.76 -13.98 -1.71
N LEU A 290 -3.80 -13.97 -0.76
CA LEU A 290 -3.27 -15.18 -0.12
C LEU A 290 -4.30 -15.86 0.78
N GLY A 291 -5.09 -15.08 1.55
CA GLY A 291 -6.16 -15.62 2.38
C GLY A 291 -7.30 -16.24 1.56
N GLN A 292 -7.63 -15.64 0.41
CA GLN A 292 -8.60 -16.22 -0.53
C GLN A 292 -8.08 -17.51 -1.20
N ALA A 293 -6.76 -17.63 -1.41
CA ALA A 293 -6.14 -18.86 -1.92
C ALA A 293 -6.05 -19.96 -0.86
N GLY A 294 -5.75 -19.62 0.40
CA GLY A 294 -5.57 -20.57 1.52
C GLY A 294 -6.86 -21.13 2.12
N GLY A 295 -8.00 -20.45 1.97
CA GLY A 295 -9.31 -20.96 2.38
C GLY A 295 -9.75 -22.26 1.66
N ARG A 296 -9.02 -22.65 0.61
CA ARG A 296 -9.15 -23.92 -0.13
C ARG A 296 -8.85 -25.13 0.74
N ASP A 297 -7.74 -25.12 1.49
CA ASP A 297 -7.25 -26.29 2.22
C ASP A 297 -8.19 -26.67 3.38
N GLU A 298 -8.67 -25.67 4.13
CA GLU A 298 -9.62 -25.87 5.23
C GLU A 298 -11.04 -26.22 4.73
N ALA A 299 -11.47 -25.66 3.60
CA ALA A 299 -12.76 -25.97 2.99
C ALA A 299 -12.78 -27.36 2.36
N ASP A 300 -11.70 -27.79 1.70
CA ASP A 300 -11.57 -29.14 1.14
C ASP A 300 -11.57 -30.21 2.26
N ASP A 301 -10.92 -29.95 3.40
CA ASP A 301 -10.97 -30.82 4.59
C ASP A 301 -12.36 -30.85 5.26
N ALA A 302 -13.09 -29.74 5.26
CA ALA A 302 -14.46 -29.66 5.76
C ALA A 302 -15.47 -30.31 4.80
N GLN A 303 -15.30 -30.13 3.50
CA GLN A 303 -16.16 -30.69 2.43
C GLN A 303 -15.96 -32.20 2.29
N ALA A 304 -14.75 -32.72 2.53
CA ALA A 304 -14.48 -34.16 2.62
C ALA A 304 -15.28 -34.85 3.74
N ASN A 305 -15.71 -34.10 4.76
CA ASN A 305 -16.53 -34.56 5.87
C ASN A 305 -18.04 -34.26 5.69
N ALA A 306 -18.43 -33.51 4.65
CA ALA A 306 -19.82 -33.15 4.38
C ALA A 306 -20.51 -34.18 3.47
N SER A 307 -21.69 -34.64 3.89
CA SER A 307 -22.48 -35.65 3.16
C SER A 307 -22.82 -35.23 1.73
N GLN A 308 -22.95 -36.25 0.87
CA GLN A 308 -23.15 -36.27 -0.59
C GLN A 308 -24.15 -35.29 -1.25
N LEU A 309 -24.88 -34.46 -0.50
CA LEU A 309 -25.95 -33.58 -0.95
C LEU A 309 -25.49 -32.17 -1.40
N GLU A 310 -24.26 -31.73 -1.09
CA GLU A 310 -23.75 -30.40 -1.49
C GLU A 310 -22.88 -30.41 -2.77
N ARG A 311 -22.84 -31.53 -3.51
CA ARG A 311 -22.00 -31.69 -4.73
C ARG A 311 -22.49 -30.95 -5.98
N SER A 312 -23.32 -29.93 -5.82
CA SER A 312 -23.92 -29.15 -6.91
C SER A 312 -23.43 -27.70 -6.99
N ALA A 313 -22.49 -27.28 -6.13
CA ALA A 313 -21.73 -26.06 -6.38
C ALA A 313 -20.64 -26.32 -7.44
N PRO A 314 -20.43 -25.44 -8.44
CA PRO A 314 -19.31 -25.57 -9.35
C PRO A 314 -18.00 -25.58 -8.54
N PRO A 315 -17.01 -26.43 -8.90
CA PRO A 315 -15.71 -26.40 -8.24
C PRO A 315 -15.13 -24.99 -8.39
N ASP A 316 -14.87 -24.31 -7.28
CA ASP A 316 -14.28 -22.96 -7.28
C ASP A 316 -12.80 -23.10 -7.66
N THR A 317 -12.50 -23.15 -8.97
CA THR A 317 -11.16 -23.36 -9.54
C THR A 317 -10.34 -22.06 -9.50
N ARG A 318 -10.00 -21.57 -8.31
CA ARG A 318 -9.15 -20.37 -8.12
C ARG A 318 -7.67 -20.76 -7.94
N PRO A 319 -6.71 -19.89 -8.27
CA PRO A 319 -5.31 -20.25 -8.47
C PRO A 319 -4.57 -20.28 -7.15
N ASP A 320 -3.56 -21.15 -7.03
CA ASP A 320 -2.59 -21.02 -5.94
C ASP A 320 -1.78 -19.74 -6.15
N ALA A 321 -1.89 -18.81 -5.20
CA ALA A 321 -1.21 -17.52 -5.25
C ALA A 321 0.15 -17.56 -4.53
N ARG A 322 0.40 -18.58 -3.69
CA ARG A 322 1.65 -18.68 -2.94
C ARG A 322 2.81 -18.92 -3.89
N GLY A 323 3.94 -18.27 -3.61
CA GLY A 323 5.12 -18.32 -4.48
C GLY A 323 5.01 -17.54 -5.80
N ARG A 324 3.81 -17.15 -6.26
CA ARG A 324 3.60 -16.41 -7.53
C ARG A 324 3.37 -14.90 -7.36
N LEU A 325 3.33 -14.45 -6.10
CA LEU A 325 3.16 -13.05 -5.73
C LEU A 325 4.46 -12.46 -5.18
N GLY A 326 4.81 -11.26 -5.67
CA GLY A 326 5.98 -10.50 -5.23
C GLY A 326 5.63 -9.05 -4.87
N LEU A 327 6.53 -8.39 -4.14
CA LEU A 327 6.36 -7.03 -3.64
C LEU A 327 7.62 -6.20 -3.87
N VAL A 328 7.48 -5.07 -4.56
CA VAL A 328 8.49 -4.01 -4.61
C VAL A 328 7.91 -2.79 -3.93
N THR A 329 8.55 -2.30 -2.88
CA THR A 329 8.14 -1.08 -2.18
C THR A 329 9.20 -0.01 -2.32
N PHE A 330 8.83 1.26 -2.29
CA PHE A 330 9.79 2.34 -2.36
C PHE A 330 9.24 3.61 -1.72
N GLY A 331 10.11 4.37 -1.06
CA GLY A 331 9.72 5.57 -0.31
C GLY A 331 8.57 5.29 0.67
N ILE A 332 8.64 4.19 1.42
CA ILE A 332 7.52 3.70 2.23
C ILE A 332 7.84 3.68 3.72
N GLN A 333 6.82 3.91 4.57
CA GLN A 333 6.97 3.94 6.03
C GLN A 333 6.32 2.75 6.74
N LEU A 334 6.27 1.59 6.08
CA LEU A 334 5.66 0.38 6.63
C LEU A 334 6.28 0.02 7.97
N ARG A 335 7.60 -0.09 8.01
CA ARG A 335 8.36 -0.41 9.23
C ARG A 335 8.29 0.73 10.26
N ALA A 336 8.58 1.96 9.85
CA ALA A 336 8.80 3.09 10.75
C ALA A 336 7.54 3.64 11.44
N TYR A 337 6.45 3.79 10.69
CA TYR A 337 5.24 4.44 11.17
C TYR A 337 4.07 3.48 11.22
N PHE A 338 3.74 2.82 10.10
CA PHE A 338 2.54 2.00 10.03
C PHE A 338 2.59 0.80 10.99
N SER A 339 3.74 0.13 11.11
CA SER A 339 3.89 -1.00 12.04
C SER A 339 3.75 -0.61 13.52
N ARG A 340 4.08 0.64 13.84
CA ARG A 340 4.03 1.15 15.20
C ARG A 340 2.65 1.71 15.56
N ILE A 341 2.01 2.37 14.60
CA ILE A 341 0.71 2.99 14.80
C ILE A 341 -0.40 1.94 14.70
N PHE A 342 -0.24 0.91 13.85
CA PHE A 342 -1.24 -0.14 13.59
C PHE A 342 -0.66 -1.54 13.85
N PRO A 343 -0.34 -1.86 15.12
CA PRO A 343 0.46 -3.03 15.47
C PRO A 343 -0.20 -4.38 15.16
N ASP A 344 -1.52 -4.48 15.10
CA ASP A 344 -2.19 -5.75 14.78
C ASP A 344 -2.50 -5.93 13.29
N VAL A 345 -2.37 -4.88 12.48
CA VAL A 345 -2.63 -4.93 11.02
C VAL A 345 -1.34 -4.91 10.21
N LEU A 346 -0.34 -4.16 10.68
CA LEU A 346 0.93 -3.93 9.97
C LEU A 346 2.13 -4.05 10.91
N GLY A 347 1.94 -4.63 12.09
CA GLY A 347 2.98 -4.71 13.11
C GLY A 347 4.24 -5.46 12.69
N PRO A 348 5.32 -5.38 13.49
CA PRO A 348 6.57 -6.12 13.24
C PRO A 348 6.35 -7.62 13.04
N ASP A 349 5.44 -8.21 13.84
CA ASP A 349 5.03 -9.61 13.77
C ASP A 349 4.17 -9.94 12.54
N VAL A 350 3.38 -8.97 12.06
CA VAL A 350 2.56 -9.14 10.85
C VAL A 350 3.41 -9.00 9.59
N LEU A 351 4.37 -8.08 9.57
CA LEU A 351 5.24 -7.85 8.40
C LEU A 351 6.46 -8.78 8.38
N GLY A 352 6.86 -9.34 9.53
CA GLY A 352 8.09 -10.16 9.64
C GLY A 352 9.36 -9.31 9.62
N VAL A 353 9.29 -8.09 10.16
CA VAL A 353 10.38 -7.11 10.19
C VAL A 353 10.77 -6.77 11.63
N PRO A 354 12.02 -6.36 11.90
CA PRO A 354 12.43 -5.98 13.25
C PRO A 354 11.67 -4.73 13.74
N PRO A 355 11.32 -4.66 15.04
CA PRO A 355 10.66 -3.50 15.61
C PRO A 355 11.52 -2.24 15.51
N THR A 356 10.88 -1.07 15.57
CA THR A 356 11.54 0.24 15.42
C THR A 356 11.26 1.13 16.62
N ARG A 357 12.24 1.93 17.05
CA ARG A 357 12.08 2.91 18.15
C ARG A 357 11.30 4.16 17.73
N GLY A 358 10.93 4.99 18.71
CA GLY A 358 10.35 6.32 18.50
C GLY A 358 11.26 7.30 17.78
N PRO A 359 10.76 8.11 16.81
CA PRO A 359 11.50 9.27 16.37
C PRO A 359 11.58 10.28 17.53
N GLN A 360 12.70 11.01 17.62
CA GLN A 360 12.88 12.11 18.55
C GLN A 360 12.35 13.41 17.93
N LEU A 361 11.20 13.89 18.42
CA LEU A 361 10.48 15.02 17.83
C LEU A 361 11.24 16.35 17.83
N PHE A 362 12.25 16.49 18.69
CA PHE A 362 13.04 17.72 18.85
C PHE A 362 14.51 17.55 18.45
N SER A 363 14.87 16.42 17.83
CA SER A 363 16.22 16.16 17.31
C SER A 363 16.33 16.63 15.86
N VAL A 364 17.53 17.06 15.46
CA VAL A 364 17.86 17.38 14.06
C VAL A 364 17.72 16.14 13.17
N ASP A 365 18.15 14.99 13.70
CA ASP A 365 17.86 13.68 13.12
C ASP A 365 16.91 12.93 14.07
N PRO A 366 15.61 12.82 13.73
CA PRO A 366 14.63 12.11 14.54
C PRO A 366 14.96 10.63 14.73
N TRP A 367 15.72 10.02 13.80
CA TRP A 367 15.97 8.58 13.78
C TRP A 367 17.37 8.19 14.23
N ASN A 368 18.24 9.13 14.59
CA ASN A 368 19.62 8.88 14.99
C ASN A 368 19.76 7.74 16.03
N ARG A 369 18.91 7.73 17.07
CA ARG A 369 18.93 6.66 18.10
C ARG A 369 18.59 5.27 17.53
N GLN A 370 17.73 5.20 16.53
CA GLN A 370 17.44 3.94 15.83
C GLN A 370 18.62 3.53 14.97
N VAL A 371 19.15 4.46 14.16
CA VAL A 371 20.27 4.18 13.26
C VAL A 371 21.48 3.68 14.05
N LEU A 372 21.87 4.38 15.12
CA LEU A 372 22.99 3.98 15.97
C LEU A 372 22.79 2.61 16.62
N HIS A 373 21.54 2.24 16.96
CA HIS A 373 21.26 0.93 17.52
C HIS A 373 21.54 -0.19 16.52
N GLU A 374 21.08 -0.02 15.29
CA GLU A 374 21.18 -1.05 14.24
C GLU A 374 22.54 -1.07 13.56
N PHE A 375 23.28 0.05 13.59
CA PHE A 375 24.59 0.13 12.96
C PHE A 375 25.66 -0.70 13.70
N HIS A 376 25.49 -0.91 15.01
CA HIS A 376 26.44 -1.63 15.85
C HIS A 376 26.09 -3.11 16.08
N GLU A 377 24.84 -3.52 15.85
CA GLU A 377 24.43 -4.92 15.96
C GLU A 377 24.61 -5.64 14.62
N ASP A 378 25.10 -6.89 14.64
CA ASP A 378 24.99 -7.76 13.47
C ASP A 378 23.51 -8.04 13.18
N LEU A 379 23.12 -8.17 11.90
CA LEU A 379 21.73 -8.45 11.51
C LEU A 379 21.17 -9.72 12.19
N ALA A 380 22.04 -10.68 12.54
CA ALA A 380 21.70 -11.86 13.33
C ALA A 380 21.20 -11.55 14.76
N GLY A 381 21.46 -10.35 15.29
CA GLY A 381 20.98 -9.88 16.59
C GLY A 381 19.61 -9.18 16.54
N LEU A 382 19.14 -8.77 15.36
CA LEU A 382 17.82 -8.13 15.21
C LEU A 382 16.73 -9.18 15.37
N ARG A 383 16.14 -9.25 16.57
CA ARG A 383 15.02 -10.14 16.86
C ARG A 383 13.81 -9.76 16.03
N ILE A 384 13.43 -10.65 15.11
CA ILE A 384 12.13 -10.60 14.44
C ILE A 384 11.11 -11.08 15.46
N THR A 385 9.98 -10.37 15.55
CA THR A 385 8.91 -10.76 16.47
C THR A 385 8.17 -11.95 15.88
N GLU A 386 7.98 -13.00 16.66
CA GLU A 386 7.23 -14.18 16.23
C GLU A 386 5.80 -13.79 15.80
N PRO A 387 5.30 -14.33 14.68
CA PRO A 387 3.96 -14.03 14.19
C PRO A 387 2.86 -14.49 15.18
N ARG A 388 1.87 -13.63 15.45
CA ARG A 388 0.80 -13.92 16.45
C ARG A 388 -0.46 -14.58 15.87
N TYR A 389 -0.78 -14.29 14.61
CA TYR A 389 -2.10 -14.61 14.01
C TYR A 389 -2.03 -15.55 12.79
N GLY A 390 -0.83 -15.81 12.28
CA GLY A 390 -0.60 -16.51 11.02
C GLY A 390 0.79 -16.14 10.51
N PRO A 391 1.19 -16.64 9.33
CA PRO A 391 2.50 -16.31 8.78
C PRO A 391 2.59 -14.81 8.53
N SER A 392 3.76 -14.25 8.81
CA SER A 392 4.06 -12.86 8.49
C SER A 392 4.11 -12.65 6.97
N LEU A 393 3.97 -11.39 6.51
CA LEU A 393 4.10 -11.05 5.09
C LEU A 393 5.41 -11.56 4.51
N ARG A 394 6.50 -11.43 5.28
CA ARG A 394 7.80 -11.95 4.86
C ARG A 394 7.76 -13.47 4.64
N GLU A 395 7.13 -14.22 5.55
CA GLU A 395 7.03 -15.68 5.43
C GLU A 395 6.11 -16.09 4.27
N GLU A 396 4.97 -15.43 4.08
CA GLU A 396 4.07 -15.68 2.94
C GLU A 396 4.75 -15.41 1.59
N LEU A 397 5.65 -14.41 1.53
CA LEU A 397 6.42 -14.09 0.33
C LEU A 397 7.71 -14.91 0.21
N THR A 398 8.03 -15.78 1.18
CA THR A 398 9.24 -16.61 1.13
C THR A 398 8.88 -17.98 0.54
N SER A 399 9.35 -18.26 -0.67
CA SER A 399 9.15 -19.58 -1.28
C SER A 399 10.17 -20.59 -0.74
N GLY A 400 9.69 -21.77 -0.32
CA GLY A 400 10.52 -22.82 0.30
C GLY A 400 11.43 -23.60 -0.67
N ALA A 401 11.58 -23.15 -1.92
CA ALA A 401 12.23 -23.93 -2.97
C ALA A 401 13.76 -23.77 -3.05
N SER A 402 14.35 -22.79 -2.34
CA SER A 402 15.79 -22.52 -2.39
C SER A 402 16.52 -22.92 -1.11
N SER A 403 17.82 -23.22 -1.23
CA SER A 403 18.70 -23.56 -0.10
C SER A 403 18.92 -22.41 0.88
N GLU A 404 18.69 -21.17 0.43
CA GLU A 404 18.67 -19.95 1.25
C GLU A 404 17.40 -19.16 0.91
N PRO A 405 16.26 -19.48 1.54
CA PRO A 405 14.97 -18.90 1.19
C PRO A 405 14.95 -17.39 1.46
N GLN A 406 14.84 -16.61 0.38
CA GLN A 406 14.66 -15.17 0.42
C GLN A 406 13.20 -14.80 0.14
N PRO A 407 12.68 -13.75 0.80
CA PRO A 407 11.36 -13.26 0.48
C PRO A 407 11.36 -12.62 -0.91
N ALA A 408 10.28 -12.83 -1.66
CA ALA A 408 9.91 -12.10 -2.87
C ALA A 408 9.47 -10.66 -2.55
N TRP A 409 10.26 -9.97 -1.75
CA TRP A 409 10.03 -8.59 -1.31
C TRP A 409 11.33 -7.79 -1.39
N ARG A 410 11.29 -6.68 -2.11
CA ARG A 410 12.34 -5.65 -2.09
C ARG A 410 11.81 -4.28 -1.70
N SER A 411 12.60 -3.50 -0.95
CA SER A 411 12.27 -2.13 -0.56
C SER A 411 13.38 -1.16 -0.95
N LEU A 412 13.09 -0.16 -1.78
CA LEU A 412 14.06 0.84 -2.18
C LEU A 412 14.06 2.04 -1.24
N TRP A 413 15.26 2.55 -0.96
CA TRP A 413 15.47 3.73 -0.14
C TRP A 413 16.62 4.59 -0.65
N ARG A 414 16.64 5.86 -0.25
CA ARG A 414 17.79 6.76 -0.47
C ARG A 414 17.88 7.78 0.65
N ARG A 415 19.09 8.24 1.00
CA ARG A 415 19.32 9.14 2.18
C ARG A 415 18.58 10.46 2.09
N THR A 416 18.28 10.89 0.88
CA THR A 416 17.60 12.14 0.57
C THR A 416 16.07 12.04 0.68
N ASP A 417 15.52 10.84 0.93
CA ASP A 417 14.09 10.62 1.20
C ASP A 417 13.79 10.67 2.70
N TYR A 418 13.57 11.87 3.23
CA TYR A 418 13.24 12.08 4.64
C TYR A 418 11.93 11.41 5.09
N LEU A 419 11.08 10.97 4.16
CA LEU A 419 9.85 10.24 4.50
C LEU A 419 10.10 8.73 4.57
N GLY A 420 11.06 8.15 3.84
CA GLY A 420 11.25 6.70 3.70
C GLY A 420 11.97 5.98 4.84
N PHE A 421 12.23 6.64 5.97
CA PHE A 421 13.05 6.11 7.06
C PHE A 421 12.27 5.69 8.30
N PRO A 422 12.81 4.75 9.11
CA PRO A 422 13.87 3.77 8.81
C PRO A 422 13.38 2.51 8.05
N ILE A 423 14.31 1.94 7.31
CA ILE A 423 14.24 0.73 6.47
C ILE A 423 14.63 -0.52 7.26
N TYR A 424 14.49 -1.75 6.74
CA TYR A 424 14.91 -2.98 7.44
C TYR A 424 16.37 -2.94 7.95
N SER A 425 17.32 -2.51 7.12
CA SER A 425 18.72 -2.25 7.48
C SER A 425 19.43 -1.40 6.42
N TYR A 426 20.39 -0.57 6.83
CA TYR A 426 21.27 0.16 5.90
C TYR A 426 22.45 -0.67 5.38
N ARG A 427 22.63 -1.89 5.89
CA ARG A 427 23.71 -2.77 5.48
C ARG A 427 23.26 -3.55 4.24
N ASP A 428 24.10 -3.62 3.22
CA ASP A 428 23.79 -4.41 2.01
C ASP A 428 23.96 -5.92 2.27
N LYS A 429 24.94 -6.28 3.11
CA LYS A 429 25.20 -7.67 3.47
C LYS A 429 24.09 -8.19 4.39
N ASP A 430 23.59 -9.39 4.08
CA ASP A 430 22.57 -10.12 4.86
C ASP A 430 21.22 -9.38 4.98
N ASN A 431 20.95 -8.38 4.12
CA ASN A 431 19.67 -7.67 4.09
C ASN A 431 18.69 -8.31 3.10
N PRO A 432 17.63 -8.98 3.61
CA PRO A 432 16.69 -9.71 2.77
C PRO A 432 15.71 -8.81 2.01
N ILE A 433 15.57 -7.53 2.39
CA ILE A 433 14.49 -6.67 1.88
C ILE A 433 15.03 -5.40 1.22
N ASP A 434 15.88 -4.61 1.86
CA ASP A 434 16.16 -3.27 1.34
C ASP A 434 17.28 -3.22 0.29
N ARG A 435 17.18 -2.25 -0.63
CA ARG A 435 18.21 -1.87 -1.60
C ARG A 435 18.34 -0.35 -1.67
N GLY A 436 19.57 0.16 -1.67
CA GLY A 436 19.81 1.59 -1.89
C GLY A 436 19.50 1.99 -3.34
N ALA A 437 18.89 3.16 -3.53
CA ALA A 437 18.57 3.75 -4.83
C ALA A 437 19.35 5.06 -5.04
N SER A 438 19.45 5.52 -6.29
CA SER A 438 20.16 6.76 -6.61
C SER A 438 19.54 7.99 -5.94
N GLU A 439 20.40 8.87 -5.44
CA GLU A 439 20.05 10.17 -4.84
C GLU A 439 19.94 11.29 -5.89
N THR A 440 20.16 10.97 -7.17
CA THR A 440 20.01 11.89 -8.29
C THR A 440 18.74 11.59 -9.07
N ASP A 441 18.08 12.63 -9.56
CA ASP A 441 16.90 12.49 -10.43
C ASP A 441 17.33 11.82 -11.75
N PRO A 442 16.87 10.58 -12.03
CA PRO A 442 17.31 9.85 -13.22
C PRO A 442 16.75 10.43 -14.52
N ASN A 443 15.70 11.26 -14.45
CA ASN A 443 15.04 11.85 -15.62
C ASN A 443 15.29 13.36 -15.77
N GLY A 444 16.10 13.95 -14.88
CA GLY A 444 16.37 15.38 -14.88
C GLY A 444 17.52 15.75 -15.81
N TYR A 445 17.27 16.65 -16.76
CA TYR A 445 18.35 17.28 -17.57
C TYR A 445 19.36 18.04 -16.68
N LEU A 446 18.85 18.67 -15.62
CA LEU A 446 19.68 19.31 -14.59
C LEU A 446 19.89 18.35 -13.43
N TRP A 447 21.11 18.34 -12.89
CA TRP A 447 21.40 17.62 -11.66
C TRP A 447 20.49 18.11 -10.54
N LYS A 448 19.62 17.22 -10.09
CA LYS A 448 18.66 17.47 -9.02
C LYS A 448 18.75 16.35 -8.01
N VAL A 449 18.84 16.72 -6.74
CA VAL A 449 18.75 15.78 -5.63
C VAL A 449 17.34 15.20 -5.61
N ALA A 450 17.23 13.90 -5.81
CA ALA A 450 15.95 13.21 -5.80
C ALA A 450 15.48 12.98 -4.36
N THR A 451 14.19 13.11 -4.08
CA THR A 451 13.64 13.15 -2.70
C THR A 451 12.69 11.99 -2.40
N HIS A 452 11.37 12.15 -2.49
CA HIS A 452 10.42 11.06 -2.20
C HIS A 452 9.90 10.32 -3.44
N SER A 453 10.05 10.91 -4.63
CA SER A 453 9.42 10.44 -5.87
C SER A 453 10.44 9.98 -6.92
N GLY A 454 10.00 9.20 -7.91
CA GLY A 454 10.84 8.85 -9.06
C GLY A 454 11.79 7.68 -8.84
N TYR A 455 11.59 6.88 -7.78
CA TYR A 455 12.32 5.62 -7.59
C TYR A 455 12.12 4.66 -8.76
N GLN A 456 10.91 4.61 -9.32
CA GLN A 456 10.54 3.73 -10.43
C GLN A 456 11.31 4.00 -11.74
N PHE A 457 12.01 5.14 -11.82
CA PHE A 457 12.83 5.54 -12.95
C PHE A 457 14.32 5.28 -12.72
N THR A 458 14.68 4.66 -11.59
CA THR A 458 16.07 4.34 -11.27
C THR A 458 16.43 2.94 -11.75
N LEU A 459 17.71 2.71 -12.05
CA LEU A 459 18.19 1.39 -12.46
C LEU A 459 17.99 0.37 -11.32
N GLN A 460 18.15 0.84 -10.08
CA GLN A 460 17.96 0.05 -8.87
C GLN A 460 16.54 -0.46 -8.73
N TYR A 461 15.54 0.26 -9.24
CA TYR A 461 14.17 -0.25 -9.31
C TYR A 461 14.03 -1.43 -10.26
N ARG A 462 14.64 -1.35 -11.45
CA ARG A 462 14.62 -2.48 -12.40
C ARG A 462 15.33 -3.70 -11.83
N VAL A 463 16.50 -3.51 -11.23
CA VAL A 463 17.24 -4.58 -10.55
C VAL A 463 16.41 -5.20 -9.43
N ALA A 464 15.76 -4.40 -8.58
CA ALA A 464 14.91 -4.92 -7.52
C ALA A 464 13.67 -5.66 -8.06
N LEU A 465 13.09 -5.21 -9.16
CA LEU A 465 11.98 -5.88 -9.83
C LEU A 465 12.41 -7.24 -10.39
N ASP A 466 13.55 -7.31 -11.08
CA ASP A 466 14.12 -8.57 -11.59
C ASP A 466 14.47 -9.53 -10.43
N GLU A 467 15.10 -9.05 -9.36
CA GLU A 467 15.37 -9.86 -8.15
C GLU A 467 14.08 -10.46 -7.56
N VAL A 468 13.00 -9.69 -7.50
CA VAL A 468 11.70 -10.23 -7.02
C VAL A 468 11.17 -11.28 -7.99
N ILE A 469 11.18 -11.02 -9.30
CA ILE A 469 10.70 -11.95 -10.32
C ILE A 469 11.45 -13.29 -10.26
N GLU A 470 12.77 -13.26 -10.06
CA GLU A 470 13.63 -14.45 -9.96
C GLU A 470 13.33 -15.29 -8.71
N THR A 471 12.83 -14.68 -7.64
CA THR A 471 12.41 -15.41 -6.42
C THR A 471 11.03 -16.05 -6.51
N LEU A 472 10.21 -15.66 -7.50
CA LEU A 472 8.88 -16.23 -7.70
C LEU A 472 8.96 -17.63 -8.28
N GLN A 473 8.04 -18.48 -7.85
CA GLN A 473 7.84 -19.79 -8.44
C GLN A 473 7.41 -19.65 -9.91
N PRO A 474 8.08 -20.37 -10.80
CA PRO A 474 7.99 -20.14 -12.23
C PRO A 474 6.76 -20.73 -12.92
#